data_AF-A0A8X6R8T4-F1
#
_entry.id   AF-A0A8X6R8T4-F1
#
_cell.length_a   1.000
_cell.length_b   1.000
_cell.length_c   1.000
_cell.angle_alpha   90.00
_cell.angle_beta   90.00
_cell.angle_gamma   90.00
#
_symmetry.space_group_name_H-M   'P 1'
#
loop_
_entity.id
_entity.type
_entity.pdbx_description
1 polymer ?
#
loop_
_entity_poly.entity_id
_entity_poly.type
_entity_poly.pdbx_seq_one_letter_code
_entity_poly.pdbx_strand_id
1 'polypeptide(L)'
;MHQTSSVKLIMSEVNNRNNWKIRLTWKLLKSVIFLVCVTCFVWQSANFFGLYFTYPTTTSVDLTFPEVLIKPAITFCNNNPVKRKTFCAEYPHLCQKPNNLTEFCTKHPYFCKADISNLVIPKLGYYASNSAHEVQDALMEIYIHNVSQDGPDLWSWKAPIRESKMKATFIYDYSRSVYVTCYSTNLHIYGSEEVETANSSGSAASAIKELELKDENYDSDLEILQSRYDNKDV
;
A
#
# COMPACT_ATOMS: atom_id res chain seq x y z
N MET A 1 84.08 21.44 62.16
CA MET A 1 82.70 21.77 61.72
C MET A 1 82.55 21.58 60.19
N HIS A 2 82.71 20.36 59.64
CA HIS A 2 82.73 20.14 58.17
C HIS A 2 81.66 19.18 57.63
N GLN A 3 80.80 18.60 58.49
CA GLN A 3 79.93 17.48 58.12
C GLN A 3 78.49 17.88 57.73
N THR A 4 78.07 19.12 58.01
CA THR A 4 76.71 19.61 57.72
C THR A 4 76.48 20.04 56.27
N SER A 5 77.54 20.28 55.50
CA SER A 5 77.43 20.73 54.10
C SER A 5 77.09 19.57 53.15
N SER A 6 77.77 18.43 53.30
CA SER A 6 77.59 17.27 52.42
C SER A 6 76.21 16.63 52.53
N VAL A 7 75.61 16.62 53.73
CA VAL A 7 74.26 16.07 53.95
C VAL A 7 73.19 16.91 53.25
N LYS A 8 73.33 18.25 53.25
CA LYS A 8 72.38 19.14 52.56
C LYS A 8 72.42 18.94 51.04
N LEU A 9 73.61 18.75 50.47
CA LEU A 9 73.78 18.51 49.03
C LEU A 9 73.14 17.19 48.60
N ILE A 10 73.35 16.11 49.36
CA ILE A 10 72.74 14.80 49.08
C ILE A 10 71.20 14.89 49.16
N MET A 11 70.67 15.59 50.16
CA MET A 11 69.22 15.77 50.34
C MET A 11 68.59 16.58 49.19
N SER A 12 69.26 17.62 48.70
CA SER A 12 68.77 18.42 47.56
C SER A 12 68.79 17.63 46.24
N GLU A 13 69.81 16.78 46.03
CA GLU A 13 69.92 15.92 44.85
C GLU A 13 68.80 14.87 44.81
N VAL A 14 68.52 14.24 45.96
CA VAL A 14 67.44 13.26 46.11
C VAL A 14 66.07 13.92 45.91
N ASN A 15 65.84 15.11 46.48
CA ASN A 15 64.59 15.85 46.29
C ASN A 15 64.38 16.27 44.83
N ASN A 16 65.43 16.75 44.14
CA ASN A 16 65.32 17.13 42.73
C ASN A 16 65.01 15.92 41.82
N ARG A 17 65.63 14.76 42.07
CA ARG A 17 65.32 13.52 41.33
C ARG A 17 63.88 13.04 41.56
N ASN A 18 63.36 13.15 42.78
CA ASN A 18 61.97 12.77 43.07
C ASN A 18 60.96 13.72 42.40
N ASN A 19 61.22 15.03 42.41
CA ASN A 19 60.38 16.01 41.74
C ASN A 19 60.38 15.85 40.20
N TRP A 20 61.52 15.47 39.61
CA TRP A 20 61.59 15.15 38.19
C TRP A 20 60.79 13.90 37.83
N LYS A 21 60.87 12.84 38.65
CA LYS A 21 60.06 11.62 38.48
C LYS A 21 58.56 11.90 38.60
N ILE A 22 58.13 12.70 39.58
CA ILE A 22 56.72 13.08 39.77
C ILE A 22 56.19 13.89 38.57
N ARG A 23 56.99 14.81 38.04
CA ARG A 23 56.62 15.56 36.81
C ARG A 23 56.52 14.64 35.59
N LEU A 24 57.39 13.63 35.49
CA LEU A 24 57.38 12.67 34.39
C LEU A 24 56.17 11.73 34.48
N THR A 25 55.87 11.19 35.66
CA THR A 25 54.69 10.33 35.86
C THR A 25 53.38 11.08 35.62
N TRP A 26 53.29 12.35 36.03
CA TRP A 26 52.11 13.19 35.76
C TRP A 26 51.89 13.43 34.25
N LYS A 27 52.98 13.65 33.49
CA LYS A 27 52.91 13.76 32.03
C LYS A 27 52.48 12.45 31.37
N LEU A 28 53.01 11.32 31.83
CA LEU A 28 52.62 9.99 31.34
C LEU A 28 51.17 9.66 31.65
N LEU A 29 50.70 9.95 32.87
CA LEU A 29 49.30 9.77 33.26
C LEU A 29 48.36 10.58 32.37
N LYS A 30 48.67 11.88 32.17
CA LYS A 30 47.92 12.74 31.24
C LYS A 30 47.90 12.18 29.83
N SER A 31 49.04 11.68 29.35
CA SER A 31 49.15 11.07 28.02
C SER A 31 48.32 9.78 27.90
N VAL A 32 48.32 8.93 28.92
CA VAL A 32 47.53 7.68 28.93
C VAL A 32 46.04 7.99 28.93
N ILE A 33 45.61 8.93 29.78
CA ILE A 33 44.22 9.37 29.83
C ILE A 33 43.80 9.93 28.46
N PHE A 34 44.63 10.78 27.86
CA PHE A 34 44.36 11.32 26.53
C PHE A 34 44.25 10.22 25.47
N LEU A 35 45.15 9.23 25.48
CA LEU A 35 45.09 8.09 24.56
C LEU A 35 43.80 7.28 24.73
N VAL A 36 43.40 6.99 25.97
CA VAL A 36 42.14 6.28 26.25
C VAL A 36 40.92 7.08 25.77
N CYS A 37 40.92 8.40 25.98
CA CYS A 37 39.85 9.25 25.46
C CYS A 37 39.77 9.23 23.93
N VAL A 38 40.92 9.29 23.25
CA VAL A 38 40.97 9.26 21.78
C VAL A 38 40.51 7.92 21.24
N THR A 39 40.90 6.79 21.84
CA THR A 39 40.45 5.47 21.36
C THR A 39 38.96 5.27 21.56
N CYS A 40 38.40 5.67 22.70
CA CYS A 40 36.95 5.67 22.93
C CYS A 40 36.21 6.56 21.92
N PHE A 41 36.74 7.75 21.63
CA PHE A 41 36.14 8.67 20.66
C PHE A 41 36.13 8.08 19.24
N VAL A 42 37.23 7.49 18.79
CA VAL A 42 37.31 6.84 17.47
C VAL A 42 36.37 5.64 17.40
N TRP A 43 36.32 4.81 18.44
CA TRP A 43 35.41 3.68 18.52
C TRP A 43 33.94 4.09 18.45
N GLN A 44 33.54 5.09 19.24
CA GLN A 44 32.18 5.62 19.23
C GLN A 44 31.84 6.18 17.85
N SER A 45 32.74 6.98 17.27
CA SER A 45 32.56 7.57 15.93
C SER A 45 32.38 6.49 14.87
N ALA A 46 33.20 5.43 14.86
CA ALA A 46 33.10 4.34 13.90
C ALA A 46 31.74 3.61 13.96
N ASN A 47 31.20 3.38 15.18
CA ASN A 47 29.87 2.79 15.34
C ASN A 47 28.76 3.69 14.79
N PHE A 48 28.83 5.01 15.05
CA PHE A 48 27.90 5.96 14.46
C PHE A 48 28.00 6.02 12.94
N PHE A 49 29.20 5.97 12.37
CA PHE A 49 29.38 5.88 10.92
C PHE A 49 28.80 4.58 10.36
N GLY A 50 28.99 3.45 11.04
CA GLY A 50 28.36 2.19 10.68
C GLY A 50 26.84 2.31 10.59
N LEU A 51 26.21 2.89 11.61
CA LEU A 51 24.76 3.16 11.62
C LEU A 51 24.35 4.13 10.50
N TYR A 52 25.12 5.19 10.28
CA TYR A 52 24.86 6.15 9.20
C TYR A 52 24.86 5.48 7.82
N PHE A 53 25.81 4.59 7.54
CA PHE A 53 25.89 3.86 6.27
C PHE A 53 24.82 2.77 6.10
N THR A 54 24.11 2.39 7.17
CA THR A 54 22.94 1.50 7.05
C THR A 54 21.68 2.22 6.57
N TYR A 55 21.71 3.56 6.44
CA TYR A 55 20.59 4.40 6.03
C TYR A 55 19.24 3.97 6.65
N PRO A 56 19.15 3.85 7.99
CA PRO A 56 17.90 3.45 8.62
C PRO A 56 16.87 4.55 8.40
N THR A 57 15.77 4.22 7.72
CA THR A 57 14.66 5.14 7.51
C THR A 57 13.61 4.89 8.60
N THR A 58 13.24 5.95 9.32
CA THR A 58 12.10 5.93 10.25
C THR A 58 10.88 6.47 9.54
N THR A 59 9.80 5.70 9.46
CA THR A 59 8.52 6.18 8.94
C THR A 59 7.63 6.63 10.09
N SER A 60 7.38 7.94 10.19
CA SER A 60 6.32 8.49 11.04
C SER A 60 5.04 8.58 10.21
N VAL A 61 4.00 7.86 10.64
CA VAL A 61 2.66 7.97 10.05
C VAL A 61 1.89 8.99 10.89
N ASP A 62 1.40 10.03 10.23
CA ASP A 62 0.52 11.02 10.83
C ASP A 62 -0.81 11.03 10.08
N LEU A 63 -1.91 11.05 10.83
CA LEU A 63 -3.27 11.02 10.28
C LEU A 63 -3.79 12.45 10.21
N THR A 64 -3.73 13.03 9.00
CA THR A 64 -4.28 14.36 8.74
C THR A 64 -5.64 14.23 8.05
N PHE A 65 -6.63 14.97 8.54
CA PHE A 65 -7.97 15.03 7.95
C PHE A 65 -8.10 16.36 7.18
N PRO A 66 -7.86 16.39 5.86
CA PRO A 66 -7.95 17.62 5.10
C PRO A 66 -9.40 18.08 4.97
N GLU A 67 -9.61 19.41 4.93
CA GLU A 67 -10.95 20.01 4.72
C GLU A 67 -11.51 19.67 3.33
N VAL A 68 -10.64 19.45 2.35
CA VAL A 68 -10.97 19.07 0.97
C VAL A 68 -10.34 17.72 0.65
N LEU A 69 -11.18 16.77 0.22
CA LEU A 69 -10.76 15.45 -0.22
C LEU A 69 -10.90 15.36 -1.75
N ILE A 70 -9.80 15.04 -2.42
CA ILE A 70 -9.82 14.74 -3.86
C ILE A 70 -10.50 13.39 -4.03
N LYS A 71 -11.58 13.36 -4.81
CA LYS A 71 -12.33 12.13 -5.08
C LYS A 71 -11.47 11.17 -5.92
N PRO A 72 -11.27 9.92 -5.48
CA PRO A 72 -10.46 8.96 -6.24
C PRO A 72 -11.13 8.61 -7.57
N ALA A 73 -10.31 8.18 -8.53
CA ALA A 73 -10.81 7.54 -9.73
C ALA A 73 -11.52 6.24 -9.36
N ILE A 74 -12.77 6.09 -9.80
CA ILE A 74 -13.54 4.86 -9.61
C ILE A 74 -13.64 4.19 -10.97
N THR A 75 -13.08 2.99 -11.07
CA THR A 75 -13.14 2.14 -12.26
C THR A 75 -13.85 0.84 -11.94
N PHE A 76 -14.85 0.49 -12.74
CA PHE A 76 -15.55 -0.77 -12.64
C PHE A 76 -15.49 -1.50 -13.98
N CYS A 77 -15.19 -2.80 -13.95
CA CYS A 77 -15.09 -3.62 -15.15
C CYS A 77 -16.17 -4.70 -15.16
N ASN A 78 -16.85 -4.81 -16.28
CA ASN A 78 -17.81 -5.86 -16.54
C ASN A 78 -17.15 -6.91 -17.44
N ASN A 79 -17.10 -8.14 -16.93
CA ASN A 79 -16.57 -9.31 -17.64
C ASN A 79 -17.52 -9.86 -18.70
N ASN A 80 -18.79 -9.43 -18.69
CA ASN A 80 -19.75 -9.78 -19.73
C ASN A 80 -19.93 -8.60 -20.68
N PRO A 81 -19.30 -8.64 -21.86
CA PRO A 81 -19.11 -7.41 -22.60
C PRO A 81 -20.33 -7.12 -23.51
N VAL A 82 -21.26 -8.09 -23.68
CA VAL A 82 -22.56 -7.91 -24.37
C VAL A 82 -23.77 -8.48 -23.62
N LYS A 83 -24.94 -7.88 -23.81
CA LYS A 83 -26.22 -8.44 -23.34
C LYS A 83 -26.63 -9.62 -24.22
N ARG A 84 -26.60 -10.84 -23.66
CA ARG A 84 -26.94 -12.11 -24.34
C ARG A 84 -28.21 -12.04 -25.22
N LYS A 85 -29.32 -11.52 -24.67
CA LYS A 85 -30.61 -11.47 -25.38
C LYS A 85 -30.55 -10.60 -26.63
N THR A 86 -29.97 -9.40 -26.51
CA THR A 86 -29.83 -8.45 -27.62
C THR A 86 -28.87 -9.00 -28.66
N PHE A 87 -27.69 -9.47 -28.22
CA PHE A 87 -26.66 -10.00 -29.12
C PHE A 87 -27.15 -11.21 -29.92
N CYS A 88 -27.80 -12.18 -29.28
CA CYS A 88 -28.30 -13.37 -29.99
C CYS A 88 -29.56 -13.10 -30.83
N ALA A 89 -30.27 -12.00 -30.61
CA ALA A 89 -31.36 -11.58 -31.48
C ALA A 89 -30.84 -11.00 -32.80
N GLU A 90 -29.73 -10.26 -32.74
CA GLU A 90 -29.10 -9.62 -33.90
C GLU A 90 -28.16 -10.57 -34.66
N TYR A 91 -27.40 -11.39 -33.93
CA TYR A 91 -26.42 -12.34 -34.47
C TYR A 91 -26.73 -13.79 -34.05
N PRO A 92 -27.86 -14.38 -34.50
CA PRO A 92 -28.27 -15.71 -34.07
C PRO A 92 -27.26 -16.81 -34.46
N HIS A 93 -26.54 -16.64 -35.57
CA HIS A 93 -25.52 -17.58 -36.06
C HIS A 93 -24.28 -17.68 -35.16
N LEU A 94 -24.01 -16.61 -34.41
CA LEU A 94 -22.91 -16.52 -33.44
C LEU A 94 -23.30 -17.03 -32.05
N CYS A 95 -24.53 -17.52 -31.89
CA CYS A 95 -25.00 -18.11 -30.64
C CYS A 95 -25.15 -19.62 -30.75
N GLN A 96 -24.99 -20.31 -29.62
CA GLN A 96 -25.20 -21.74 -29.50
C GLN A 96 -26.03 -22.07 -28.26
N LYS A 97 -26.74 -23.19 -28.34
CA LYS A 97 -27.38 -23.79 -27.16
C LYS A 97 -26.34 -24.63 -26.42
N PRO A 98 -26.23 -24.54 -25.08
CA PRO A 98 -25.31 -25.39 -24.33
C PRO A 98 -25.64 -26.87 -24.54
N ASN A 99 -24.60 -27.70 -24.78
CA ASN A 99 -24.78 -29.14 -25.00
C ASN A 99 -25.40 -29.84 -23.78
N ASN A 100 -25.03 -29.41 -22.57
CA ASN A 100 -25.57 -29.91 -21.31
C ASN A 100 -26.14 -28.75 -20.48
N LEU A 101 -27.45 -28.52 -20.59
CA LEU A 101 -28.13 -27.43 -19.86
C LEU A 101 -28.03 -27.60 -18.35
N THR A 102 -28.15 -28.83 -17.83
CA THR A 102 -28.13 -29.11 -16.39
C THR A 102 -26.78 -28.80 -15.78
N GLU A 103 -25.70 -29.24 -16.42
CA GLU A 103 -24.34 -28.94 -15.97
C GLU A 103 -24.04 -27.43 -16.09
N PHE A 104 -24.43 -26.82 -17.20
CA PHE A 104 -24.26 -25.39 -17.43
C PHE A 104 -24.96 -24.56 -16.35
N CYS A 105 -26.22 -24.87 -16.03
CA CYS A 105 -26.99 -24.16 -15.01
C CYS A 105 -26.48 -24.41 -13.59
N THR A 106 -25.92 -25.59 -13.32
CA THR A 106 -25.25 -25.88 -12.04
C THR A 106 -24.02 -24.98 -11.86
N LYS A 107 -23.20 -24.81 -12.91
CA LYS A 107 -22.01 -23.94 -12.86
C LYS A 107 -22.36 -22.45 -12.92
N HIS A 108 -23.43 -22.09 -13.63
CA HIS A 108 -23.81 -20.70 -13.88
C HIS A 108 -25.30 -20.42 -13.61
N PRO A 109 -25.74 -20.49 -12.35
CA PRO A 109 -27.15 -20.37 -11.97
C PRO A 109 -27.77 -19.01 -12.36
N TYR A 110 -26.94 -17.97 -12.46
CA TYR A 110 -27.38 -16.62 -12.84
C TYR A 110 -28.04 -16.57 -14.23
N PHE A 111 -27.57 -17.39 -15.19
CA PHE A 111 -28.12 -17.38 -16.55
C PHE A 111 -29.42 -18.19 -16.69
N CYS A 112 -29.73 -19.06 -15.73
CA CYS A 112 -30.84 -20.00 -15.78
C CYS A 112 -32.02 -19.61 -14.87
N LYS A 113 -32.15 -18.34 -14.49
CA LYS A 113 -33.25 -17.84 -13.63
C LYS A 113 -34.64 -17.84 -14.30
N ALA A 114 -34.72 -18.06 -15.61
CA ALA A 114 -35.94 -18.03 -16.40
C ALA A 114 -36.09 -19.31 -17.23
N ASP A 115 -37.09 -19.37 -18.10
CA ASP A 115 -37.31 -20.50 -19.00
C ASP A 115 -36.03 -20.85 -19.78
N ILE A 116 -35.51 -22.04 -19.49
CA ILE A 116 -34.21 -22.55 -19.94
C ILE A 116 -34.29 -23.15 -21.35
N SER A 117 -35.50 -23.41 -21.84
CA SER A 117 -35.71 -24.10 -23.11
C SER A 117 -35.19 -23.29 -24.32
N ASN A 118 -35.27 -21.96 -24.24
CA ASN A 118 -34.77 -20.98 -25.21
C ASN A 118 -33.40 -20.36 -24.83
N LEU A 119 -32.66 -20.97 -23.92
CA LEU A 119 -31.36 -20.47 -23.50
C LEU A 119 -30.32 -20.65 -24.62
N VAL A 120 -29.95 -19.54 -25.24
CA VAL A 120 -28.83 -19.43 -26.18
C VAL A 120 -27.76 -18.52 -25.60
N ILE A 121 -26.50 -18.91 -25.77
CA ILE A 121 -25.31 -18.18 -25.32
C ILE A 121 -24.43 -17.84 -26.53
N PRO A 122 -23.73 -16.69 -26.54
CA PRO A 122 -22.75 -16.39 -27.58
C PRO A 122 -21.65 -17.46 -27.61
N LYS A 123 -21.11 -17.75 -28.79
CA LYS A 123 -19.96 -18.65 -29.00
C LYS A 123 -18.65 -17.97 -28.55
N LEU A 124 -18.63 -17.38 -27.36
CA LEU A 124 -17.55 -16.57 -26.84
C LEU A 124 -16.82 -17.29 -25.69
N GLY A 125 -15.52 -17.55 -25.89
CA GLY A 125 -14.59 -17.97 -24.85
C GLY A 125 -15.10 -19.11 -23.97
N TYR A 126 -14.90 -18.97 -22.65
CA TYR A 126 -15.12 -19.98 -21.60
C TYR A 126 -16.49 -20.67 -21.62
N TYR A 127 -17.53 -20.05 -22.18
CA TYR A 127 -18.89 -20.60 -22.21
C TYR A 127 -19.19 -21.47 -23.43
N ALA A 128 -18.34 -21.42 -24.46
CA ALA A 128 -18.58 -22.13 -25.71
C ALA A 128 -17.53 -23.22 -25.94
N SER A 129 -17.99 -24.41 -26.30
CA SER A 129 -17.12 -25.52 -26.71
C SER A 129 -16.32 -25.21 -27.97
N ASN A 130 -16.86 -24.36 -28.85
CA ASN A 130 -16.22 -23.91 -30.09
C ASN A 130 -16.26 -22.38 -30.14
N SER A 131 -15.23 -21.72 -29.63
CA SER A 131 -15.09 -20.26 -29.79
C SER A 131 -14.79 -19.95 -31.26
N ALA A 132 -15.70 -19.27 -31.95
CA ALA A 132 -15.47 -18.83 -33.31
C ALA A 132 -14.77 -17.46 -33.32
N HIS A 133 -13.71 -17.30 -34.10
CA HIS A 133 -13.00 -16.03 -34.28
C HIS A 133 -13.95 -14.91 -34.74
N GLU A 134 -14.93 -15.28 -35.56
CA GLU A 134 -16.02 -14.42 -36.05
C GLU A 134 -16.80 -13.71 -34.93
N VAL A 135 -16.91 -14.33 -33.75
CA VAL A 135 -17.56 -13.71 -32.59
C VAL A 135 -16.71 -12.56 -32.05
N GLN A 136 -15.39 -12.71 -32.05
CA GLN A 136 -14.49 -11.66 -31.59
C GLN A 136 -14.51 -10.46 -32.55
N ASP A 137 -14.57 -10.73 -33.85
CA ASP A 137 -14.65 -9.68 -34.88
C ASP A 137 -15.99 -8.92 -34.80
N ALA A 138 -17.11 -9.64 -34.67
CA ALA A 138 -18.43 -9.03 -34.48
C ALA A 138 -18.52 -8.23 -33.17
N LEU A 139 -17.90 -8.71 -32.09
CA LEU A 139 -17.81 -7.96 -30.84
C LEU A 139 -16.99 -6.68 -31.02
N MET A 140 -15.85 -6.75 -31.72
CA MET A 140 -15.03 -5.57 -32.00
C MET A 140 -15.79 -4.53 -32.82
N GLU A 141 -16.56 -4.96 -33.82
CA GLU A 141 -17.43 -4.10 -34.63
C GLU A 141 -18.51 -3.42 -33.77
N ILE A 142 -19.25 -4.19 -32.95
CA ILE A 142 -20.23 -3.64 -32.01
C ILE A 142 -19.57 -2.62 -31.08
N TYR A 143 -18.36 -2.90 -30.58
CA TYR A 143 -17.68 -1.94 -29.72
C TYR A 143 -17.32 -0.67 -30.46
N ILE A 144 -16.66 -0.73 -31.61
CA ILE A 144 -16.26 0.46 -32.38
C ILE A 144 -17.48 1.35 -32.68
N HIS A 145 -18.65 0.76 -32.94
CA HIS A 145 -19.86 1.50 -33.34
C HIS A 145 -20.77 1.92 -32.17
N ASN A 146 -20.80 1.20 -31.03
CA ASN A 146 -21.74 1.44 -29.91
C ASN A 146 -21.14 2.04 -28.63
N VAL A 147 -19.84 2.40 -28.56
CA VAL A 147 -19.22 3.05 -27.36
C VAL A 147 -19.98 4.30 -26.89
N SER A 148 -20.77 4.91 -27.77
CA SER A 148 -21.49 6.16 -27.51
C SER A 148 -22.78 6.00 -26.69
N GLN A 149 -23.51 4.87 -26.76
CA GLN A 149 -24.93 4.88 -26.36
C GLN A 149 -25.34 3.91 -25.25
N ASP A 150 -24.64 2.81 -25.05
CA ASP A 150 -25.03 1.85 -24.01
C ASP A 150 -24.18 2.02 -22.75
N GLY A 151 -24.42 3.12 -22.04
CA GLY A 151 -24.18 3.14 -20.61
C GLY A 151 -24.93 1.95 -19.99
N PRO A 152 -24.29 1.12 -19.15
CA PRO A 152 -24.96 -0.01 -18.58
C PRO A 152 -26.13 0.48 -17.73
N ASP A 153 -27.36 0.12 -18.10
CA ASP A 153 -28.57 0.10 -17.25
C ASP A 153 -28.40 -0.73 -15.95
N LEU A 154 -27.19 -1.17 -15.65
CA LEU A 154 -26.78 -1.95 -14.48
C LEU A 154 -26.85 -1.14 -13.17
N TRP A 155 -27.29 0.11 -13.24
CA TRP A 155 -27.28 1.08 -12.13
C TRP A 155 -28.70 1.56 -11.85
N SER A 156 -29.53 0.71 -11.26
CA SER A 156 -30.63 1.19 -10.41
C SER A 156 -30.13 1.84 -9.11
N TRP A 157 -28.81 1.80 -8.87
CA TRP A 157 -28.15 2.76 -8.00
C TRP A 157 -28.19 4.14 -8.64
N LYS A 158 -29.18 4.93 -8.21
CA LYS A 158 -29.11 6.39 -8.23
C LYS A 158 -27.92 6.84 -7.39
N ALA A 159 -26.70 6.62 -7.87
CA ALA A 159 -25.55 7.28 -7.30
C ALA A 159 -25.80 8.79 -7.47
N PRO A 160 -25.66 9.60 -6.42
CA PRO A 160 -25.89 11.05 -6.48
C PRO A 160 -24.73 11.75 -7.19
N ILE A 161 -24.16 11.12 -8.21
CA ILE A 161 -23.06 11.67 -8.99
C ILE A 161 -23.71 12.43 -10.14
N ARG A 162 -24.16 13.65 -9.83
CA ARG A 162 -24.44 14.65 -10.86
C ARG A 162 -23.17 14.79 -11.72
N GLU A 163 -23.33 14.59 -13.02
CA GLU A 163 -22.51 15.16 -14.10
C GLU A 163 -21.16 14.52 -14.49
N SER A 164 -20.63 13.49 -13.82
CA SER A 164 -19.39 12.86 -14.34
C SER A 164 -19.71 11.91 -15.50
N LYS A 165 -19.46 12.33 -16.75
CA LYS A 165 -19.49 11.46 -17.94
C LYS A 165 -18.51 10.30 -17.73
N MET A 166 -19.04 9.09 -17.53
CA MET A 166 -18.23 7.87 -17.47
C MET A 166 -17.56 7.63 -18.81
N LYS A 167 -16.25 7.37 -18.81
CA LYS A 167 -15.53 6.93 -20.00
C LYS A 167 -15.46 5.41 -20.01
N ALA A 168 -15.98 4.79 -21.06
CA ALA A 168 -15.84 3.37 -21.31
C ALA A 168 -14.53 3.08 -22.05
N THR A 169 -13.82 2.04 -21.63
CA THR A 169 -12.57 1.55 -22.22
C THR A 169 -12.64 0.03 -22.32
N PHE A 170 -12.14 -0.52 -23.42
CA PHE A 170 -12.11 -1.96 -23.65
C PHE A 170 -10.69 -2.47 -23.45
N ILE A 171 -10.56 -3.52 -22.65
CA ILE A 171 -9.27 -4.12 -22.34
C ILE A 171 -9.35 -5.59 -22.72
N TYR A 172 -8.32 -6.08 -23.41
CA TYR A 172 -8.16 -7.51 -23.65
C TYR A 172 -7.46 -8.14 -22.44
N ASP A 173 -8.16 -9.03 -21.74
CA ASP A 173 -7.58 -9.82 -20.66
C ASP A 173 -6.89 -11.05 -21.26
N TYR A 174 -5.56 -10.98 -21.41
CA TYR A 174 -4.74 -12.08 -21.90
C TYR A 174 -4.82 -13.34 -21.02
N SER A 175 -5.09 -13.22 -19.72
CA SER A 175 -5.18 -14.38 -18.83
C SER A 175 -6.42 -15.22 -19.09
N ARG A 176 -7.49 -14.60 -19.59
CA ARG A 176 -8.78 -15.23 -19.80
C ARG A 176 -9.19 -15.28 -21.27
N SER A 177 -8.40 -14.68 -22.15
CA SER A 177 -8.68 -14.52 -23.58
C SER A 177 -10.07 -13.94 -23.84
N VAL A 178 -10.47 -12.95 -23.03
CA VAL A 178 -11.76 -12.26 -23.13
C VAL A 178 -11.58 -10.76 -23.12
N TYR A 179 -12.46 -10.07 -23.83
CA TYR A 179 -12.59 -8.61 -23.76
C TYR A 179 -13.45 -8.23 -22.55
N VAL A 180 -12.97 -7.27 -21.77
CA VAL A 180 -13.70 -6.69 -20.64
C VAL A 180 -14.01 -5.23 -20.92
N THR A 181 -15.20 -4.79 -20.51
CA THR A 181 -15.61 -3.39 -20.63
C THR A 181 -15.44 -2.72 -19.28
N CYS A 182 -14.51 -1.77 -19.20
CA CYS A 182 -14.27 -0.98 -18.01
C CYS A 182 -14.83 0.42 -18.16
N TYR A 183 -15.44 0.93 -17.10
CA TYR A 183 -15.99 2.27 -17.04
C TYR A 183 -15.29 3.00 -15.92
N SER A 184 -14.81 4.20 -16.21
CA SER A 184 -14.06 5.01 -15.26
C SER A 184 -14.67 6.39 -15.10
N THR A 185 -14.63 6.88 -13.86
CA THR A 185 -14.91 8.29 -13.51
C THR A 185 -13.66 8.90 -12.89
N ASN A 186 -13.50 10.22 -13.04
CA ASN A 186 -12.41 10.97 -12.41
C ASN A 186 -11.01 10.43 -12.70
N LEU A 187 -10.79 9.90 -13.92
CA LEU A 187 -9.45 9.56 -14.36
C LEU A 187 -8.70 10.88 -14.65
N HIS A 188 -8.01 11.42 -13.63
CA HIS A 188 -7.21 12.65 -13.69
C HIS A 188 -6.17 12.66 -14.85
N ILE A 189 -5.92 11.49 -15.46
CA ILE A 189 -5.06 11.32 -16.63
C ILE A 189 -5.65 11.99 -17.89
N TYR A 190 -6.96 12.28 -17.94
CA TYR A 190 -7.63 12.84 -19.14
C TYR A 190 -8.56 14.04 -18.90
N GLY A 191 -8.46 14.72 -17.76
CA GLY A 191 -9.34 15.85 -17.42
C GLY A 191 -8.59 16.97 -16.72
N SER A 192 -8.75 18.19 -17.20
CA SER A 192 -8.17 19.42 -16.63
C SER A 192 -8.99 20.01 -15.47
N GLU A 193 -10.09 19.37 -15.09
CA GLU A 193 -10.98 19.83 -14.03
C GLU A 193 -10.91 18.87 -12.85
N GLU A 194 -10.27 19.32 -11.76
CA GLU A 194 -10.38 18.69 -10.45
C GLU A 194 -11.75 19.02 -9.89
N VAL A 195 -12.63 18.02 -9.80
CA VAL A 195 -13.92 18.19 -9.13
C VAL A 195 -13.68 18.07 -7.63
N GLU A 196 -13.48 19.23 -6.99
CA GLU A 196 -13.52 19.36 -5.54
C GLU A 196 -14.93 18.99 -5.06
N THR A 197 -15.05 18.06 -4.11
CA THR A 197 -16.33 17.76 -3.45
C THR A 197 -16.38 18.31 -2.03
N ALA A 198 -17.58 18.76 -1.68
CA ALA A 198 -17.98 19.58 -0.55
C ALA A 198 -17.49 19.16 0.85
N ASN A 199 -17.28 20.19 1.69
CA ASN A 199 -16.98 20.19 3.13
C ASN A 199 -17.51 18.96 3.88
N SER A 200 -16.60 18.12 4.35
CA SER A 200 -16.87 16.92 5.18
C SER A 200 -17.13 17.24 6.67
N SER A 201 -17.46 18.50 7.01
CA SER A 201 -17.46 18.99 8.40
C SER A 201 -18.50 18.34 9.32
N GLY A 202 -19.48 17.60 8.79
CA GLY A 202 -20.52 16.93 9.60
C GLY A 202 -20.30 15.43 9.85
N SER A 203 -19.71 14.69 8.90
CA SER A 203 -19.64 13.21 8.98
C SER A 203 -18.31 12.70 9.51
N ALA A 204 -17.22 13.44 9.28
CA ALA A 204 -15.89 13.05 9.78
C ALA A 204 -15.80 13.18 11.30
N ALA A 205 -16.41 14.20 11.90
CA ALA A 205 -16.41 14.40 13.36
C ALA A 205 -17.08 13.25 14.13
N SER A 206 -18.14 12.64 13.57
CA SER A 206 -18.78 11.47 14.18
C SER A 206 -17.94 10.20 14.04
N ALA A 207 -17.25 10.01 12.91
CA ALA A 207 -16.35 8.87 12.70
C ALA A 207 -15.06 8.99 13.55
N ILE A 208 -14.56 10.21 13.74
CA ILE A 208 -13.41 10.49 14.62
C ILE A 208 -13.74 10.11 16.07
N LYS A 209 -14.94 10.45 16.55
CA LYS A 209 -15.37 10.08 17.91
C LYS A 209 -15.51 8.56 18.11
N GLU A 210 -15.83 7.82 17.06
CA GLU A 210 -15.94 6.35 17.10
C GLU A 210 -14.57 5.65 16.96
N LEU A 211 -13.58 6.29 16.33
CA LEU A 211 -12.20 5.81 16.24
C LEU A 211 -11.39 6.14 17.50
N GLU A 212 -11.55 7.32 18.09
CA GLU A 212 -10.93 7.67 19.38
C GLU A 212 -11.39 6.73 20.51
N LEU A 213 -12.68 6.33 20.52
CA LEU A 213 -13.22 5.34 21.45
C LEU A 213 -12.65 3.92 21.25
N LYS A 214 -12.13 3.61 20.06
CA LYS A 214 -11.51 2.31 19.78
C LYS A 214 -10.03 2.28 20.13
N ASP A 215 -9.31 3.39 19.99
CA ASP A 215 -7.90 3.48 20.38
C ASP A 215 -7.72 3.41 21.90
N GLU A 216 -8.60 4.02 22.72
CA GLU A 216 -8.54 3.86 24.19
C GLU A 216 -8.74 2.41 24.65
N ASN A 217 -9.53 1.62 23.91
CA ASN A 217 -9.78 0.22 24.24
C ASN A 217 -8.61 -0.69 23.83
N TYR A 218 -7.86 -0.32 22.78
CA TYR A 218 -6.73 -1.10 22.30
C TYR A 218 -5.49 -0.95 23.21
N ASP A 219 -5.29 0.23 23.80
CA ASP A 219 -4.19 0.48 24.74
C ASP A 219 -4.37 -0.28 26.07
N SER A 220 -5.63 -0.38 26.55
CA SER A 220 -5.99 -1.17 27.74
C SER A 220 -5.75 -2.68 27.55
N ASP A 221 -6.01 -3.21 26.35
CA ASP A 221 -5.77 -4.62 26.03
C ASP A 221 -4.27 -4.94 25.88
N LEU A 222 -3.46 -3.96 25.48
CA LEU A 222 -2.00 -4.12 25.36
C LEU A 222 -1.32 -4.21 26.73
N GLU A 223 -1.75 -3.42 27.73
CA GLU A 223 -1.26 -3.53 29.12
C GLU A 223 -1.62 -4.89 29.78
N ILE A 224 -2.80 -5.43 29.47
CA ILE A 224 -3.25 -6.74 29.97
C ILE A 224 -2.43 -7.89 29.34
N LEU A 225 -1.98 -7.74 28.09
CA LEU A 225 -1.12 -8.72 27.43
C LEU A 225 0.34 -8.64 27.90
N GLN A 226 0.85 -7.44 28.19
CA GLN A 226 2.20 -7.25 28.73
C GLN A 226 2.34 -7.84 30.14
N SER A 227 1.34 -7.63 31.03
CA SER A 227 1.32 -8.21 32.39
C SER A 227 1.23 -9.74 32.41
N ARG A 228 0.74 -10.35 31.33
CA ARG A 228 0.65 -11.82 31.17
C ARG A 228 1.95 -12.43 30.64
N TYR A 229 2.83 -11.63 30.03
CA TYR A 229 4.11 -12.08 29.50
C TYR A 229 5.19 -12.09 30.60
N ASP A 230 5.21 -11.08 31.48
CA ASP A 230 6.19 -10.99 32.59
C ASP A 230 5.98 -12.02 33.71
N ASN A 231 4.82 -12.67 33.77
CA ASN A 231 4.50 -13.68 34.80
C ASN A 231 4.77 -15.13 34.33
N LYS A 232 5.43 -15.31 33.18
CA LYS A 232 5.77 -16.63 32.62
C LYS A 232 7.24 -17.05 32.80
N ASP A 233 8.08 -16.18 33.35
CA ASP A 233 9.51 -16.42 33.59
C ASP A 233 9.86 -16.53 35.09
N VAL A 234 9.02 -17.20 35.89
CA VAL A 234 9.33 -17.67 37.26
C VAL A 234 9.01 -19.15 37.42
#